data_AF-A0A357MCI5-F1
#
_entry.id   AF-A0A357MCI5-F1
#
_cell.length_a   1.000
_cell.length_b   1.000
_cell.length_c   1.000
_cell.angle_alpha   90.00
_cell.angle_beta   90.00
_cell.angle_gamma   90.00
#
_symmetry.space_group_name_H-M   'P 1'
#
loop_
_entity.id
_entity.type
_entity.pdbx_description
1 polymer ?
#
loop_
_entity_poly.entity_id
_entity_poly.type
_entity_poly.pdbx_seq_one_letter_code
_entity_poly.pdbx_strand_id
1 'polypeptide(L)'
;MNILKFNSDEDFVQTGANLIASLLQSNPKAVLGLATGSSPVGVYAKLVEMHQKGLVSFSKATSFNLDEYIGLPVDHPQSYRSFMNEQLFNHIDIDPGQTHIP
;
A
#
# COMPACT_ATOMS: atom_id res chain seq x y z
N MET A 1 5.04 -18.04 -13.51
CA MET A 1 5.09 -17.59 -12.10
C MET A 1 6.55 -17.39 -11.74
N ASN A 2 6.95 -16.18 -11.37
CA ASN A 2 8.31 -15.88 -10.92
C ASN A 2 8.36 -16.00 -9.39
N ILE A 3 9.31 -16.77 -8.84
CA ILE A 3 9.47 -16.95 -7.40
C ILE A 3 10.78 -16.29 -6.98
N LEU A 4 10.69 -15.30 -6.11
CA LEU A 4 11.84 -14.69 -5.43
C LEU A 4 11.92 -15.24 -4.01
N LYS A 5 13.13 -15.66 -3.59
CA LYS A 5 13.39 -16.15 -2.23
C LYS A 5 14.30 -15.16 -1.53
N PHE A 6 13.92 -14.76 -0.32
CA PHE A 6 14.66 -13.83 0.50
C PHE A 6 15.10 -14.54 1.79
N ASN A 7 16.28 -14.17 2.28
CA ASN A 7 16.82 -14.70 3.53
C ASN A 7 16.55 -13.77 4.73
N SER A 8 15.96 -12.59 4.47
CA SER A 8 15.62 -11.60 5.47
C SER A 8 14.31 -10.90 5.13
N ASP A 9 13.59 -10.43 6.16
CA ASP A 9 12.39 -9.63 6.00
C ASP A 9 12.70 -8.26 5.35
N GLU A 10 13.89 -7.71 5.63
CA GLU A 10 14.33 -6.43 5.06
C GLU A 10 14.45 -6.52 3.53
N ASP A 11 15.08 -7.58 2.99
CA ASP A 11 15.21 -7.78 1.55
C ASP A 11 13.84 -7.98 0.88
N PHE A 12 12.94 -8.71 1.54
CA PHE A 12 11.57 -8.91 1.07
C PHE A 12 10.81 -7.57 1.01
N VAL A 13 10.87 -6.79 2.10
CA VAL A 13 10.21 -5.48 2.21
C VAL A 13 10.75 -4.51 1.16
N GLN A 14 12.08 -4.40 1.06
CA GLN A 14 12.74 -3.50 0.12
C GLN A 14 12.40 -3.88 -1.33
N THR A 15 12.39 -5.19 -1.64
CA THR A 15 12.05 -5.66 -2.99
C THR A 15 10.58 -5.41 -3.31
N GLY A 16 9.66 -5.70 -2.39
CA GLY A 16 8.23 -5.44 -2.56
C GLY A 16 7.92 -3.96 -2.80
N ALA A 17 8.51 -3.08 -1.99
CA ALA A 17 8.34 -1.63 -2.15
C ALA A 17 8.93 -1.14 -3.49
N ASN A 18 10.12 -1.63 -3.88
CA ASN A 18 10.74 -1.27 -5.15
C ASN A 18 9.89 -1.68 -6.35
N LEU A 19 9.25 -2.85 -6.31
CA LEU A 19 8.38 -3.31 -7.40
C LEU A 19 7.17 -2.38 -7.57
N ILE A 20 6.51 -2.00 -6.47
CA ILE A 20 5.37 -1.08 -6.49
C ILE A 20 5.81 0.32 -6.94
N ALA A 21 6.93 0.83 -6.42
CA ALA A 21 7.47 2.13 -6.82
C ALA A 21 7.85 2.15 -8.31
N SER A 22 8.49 1.09 -8.82
CA SER A 22 8.83 0.95 -10.24
C SER A 22 7.59 0.91 -11.13
N LEU A 23 6.52 0.23 -10.66
CA LEU A 23 5.24 0.24 -11.35
C LEU A 23 4.65 1.65 -11.42
N LEU A 24 4.65 2.40 -10.32
CA LEU A 24 4.10 3.76 -10.29
C LEU A 24 4.93 4.76 -11.09
N GLN A 25 6.26 4.61 -11.11
CA GLN A 25 7.14 5.43 -11.95
C GLN A 25 6.90 5.18 -13.45
N SER A 26 6.72 3.92 -13.85
CA SER A 26 6.47 3.55 -15.25
C SER A 26 5.01 3.77 -15.68
N ASN A 27 4.07 3.67 -14.75
CA ASN A 27 2.65 3.92 -14.95
C ASN A 27 2.05 4.64 -13.72
N PRO A 28 2.05 5.99 -13.73
CA PRO A 28 1.49 6.77 -12.62
C PRO A 28 -0.01 6.53 -12.39
N LYS A 29 -0.74 5.98 -13.37
CA LYS A 29 -2.17 5.64 -13.28
C LYS A 29 -2.41 4.17 -12.94
N ALA A 30 -1.42 3.49 -12.35
CA ALA A 30 -1.57 2.09 -11.97
C ALA A 30 -2.73 1.91 -11.00
N VAL A 31 -3.47 0.81 -11.19
CA VAL A 31 -4.50 0.34 -10.26
C VAL A 31 -3.86 -0.68 -9.34
N LEU A 32 -3.79 -0.39 -8.04
CA LEU A 32 -3.10 -1.17 -7.04
C LEU A 32 -4.09 -2.05 -6.28
N GLY A 33 -3.90 -3.37 -6.34
CA GLY A 33 -4.53 -4.30 -5.40
C GLY A 33 -3.74 -4.33 -4.09
N LEU A 34 -4.37 -3.96 -2.97
CA LEU A 34 -3.72 -3.84 -1.66
C LEU A 34 -4.33 -4.84 -0.66
N ALA A 35 -3.48 -5.40 0.19
CA ALA A 35 -3.85 -6.36 1.22
C ALA A 35 -3.60 -5.80 2.62
N THR A 36 -4.30 -6.32 3.62
CA THR A 36 -4.05 -5.99 5.03
C THR A 36 -3.26 -7.12 5.72
N GLY A 37 -3.08 -7.01 7.04
CA GLY A 37 -2.33 -7.98 7.84
C GLY A 37 -0.87 -7.58 8.07
N SER A 38 -0.10 -8.42 8.75
CA SER A 38 1.26 -8.08 9.20
C SER A 38 2.30 -8.08 8.08
N SER A 39 2.17 -8.98 7.10
CA SER A 39 3.15 -9.12 6.01
C SER A 39 3.39 -7.85 5.18
N PRO A 40 2.36 -7.08 4.77
CA PRO A 40 2.57 -5.87 3.97
C PRO A 40 3.00 -4.63 4.77
N VAL A 41 2.96 -4.65 6.12
CA VAL A 41 3.26 -3.47 6.97
C VAL A 41 4.63 -2.88 6.65
N GLY A 42 5.67 -3.71 6.58
CA GLY A 42 7.03 -3.23 6.26
C GLY A 42 7.11 -2.61 4.86
N VAL A 43 6.39 -3.18 3.89
CA VAL A 43 6.33 -2.65 2.52
C VAL A 43 5.65 -1.27 2.50
N TYR A 44 4.55 -1.08 3.24
CA TYR A 44 3.88 0.21 3.35
C TYR A 44 4.76 1.27 4.02
N ALA A 45 5.40 0.94 5.15
CA ALA A 45 6.34 1.83 5.80
C ALA A 45 7.47 2.27 4.84
N LYS A 46 7.98 1.33 4.03
CA LYS A 46 9.03 1.65 3.05
C LYS A 46 8.53 2.53 1.90
N LEU A 47 7.33 2.29 1.40
CA LEU A 47 6.70 3.15 0.39
C LEU A 47 6.47 4.57 0.88
N VAL A 48 6.05 4.73 2.14
CA VAL A 48 5.92 6.03 2.80
C VAL A 48 7.28 6.74 2.86
N GLU A 49 8.34 6.04 3.29
CA GLU A 49 9.71 6.60 3.30
C GLU A 49 10.14 7.06 1.91
N MET A 50 9.90 6.24 0.88
CA MET A 50 10.23 6.57 -0.51
C MET A 50 9.44 7.79 -1.01
N HIS A 51 8.16 7.89 -0.65
CA HIS A 51 7.32 9.03 -1.00
C HIS A 51 7.82 10.33 -0.34
N GLN A 52 8.12 10.28 0.96
CA GLN A 52 8.65 11.43 1.70
C GLN A 52 10.00 11.91 1.14
N LYS A 53 10.80 11.00 0.55
CA LYS A 53 12.04 11.32 -0.18
C LYS A 53 11.82 11.80 -1.62
N GLY A 54 10.58 11.89 -2.09
CA GLY A 54 10.23 12.30 -3.45
C GLY A 54 10.54 11.25 -4.52
N LEU A 55 10.75 9.98 -4.14
CA LEU A 55 11.13 8.90 -5.06
C LEU A 55 9.93 8.25 -5.75
N VAL A 56 8.73 8.39 -5.19
CA VAL A 56 7.48 7.84 -5.72
C VAL A 56 6.31 8.77 -5.40
N SER A 57 5.34 8.86 -6.31
CA SER A 57 4.09 9.60 -6.14
C SER A 57 2.91 8.67 -6.45
N PHE A 58 1.86 8.81 -5.66
CA PHE A 58 0.59 8.10 -5.74
C PHE A 58 -0.55 9.02 -6.21
N SER A 59 -0.27 10.29 -6.50
CA SER A 59 -1.26 11.32 -6.90
C SER A 59 -2.18 10.97 -8.07
N LYS A 60 -1.82 9.99 -8.90
CA LYS A 60 -2.62 9.52 -10.05
C LYS A 60 -3.05 8.06 -9.94
N ALA A 61 -2.65 7.38 -8.86
CA ALA A 61 -2.95 5.97 -8.66
C ALA A 61 -4.37 5.78 -8.12
N THR A 62 -4.89 4.57 -8.33
CA THR A 62 -6.15 4.10 -7.73
C THR A 62 -5.87 2.83 -6.95
N SER A 63 -6.51 2.63 -5.80
CA SER A 63 -6.35 1.39 -5.01
C SER A 63 -7.67 0.67 -4.78
N PHE A 64 -7.59 -0.66 -4.75
CA PHE A 64 -8.66 -1.55 -4.31
C PHE A 64 -8.12 -2.50 -3.24
N ASN A 65 -8.79 -2.57 -2.09
CA ASN A 65 -8.50 -3.55 -1.06
C ASN A 65 -9.25 -4.87 -1.28
N LEU A 66 -8.65 -5.97 -0.82
CA LEU A 66 -9.19 -7.32 -1.03
C LEU A 66 -10.52 -7.57 -0.31
N ASP A 67 -10.67 -7.04 0.90
CA ASP A 67 -11.74 -7.39 1.83
C ASP A 67 -11.98 -6.25 2.84
N GLU A 68 -13.06 -6.40 3.61
CA GLU A 68 -13.39 -5.62 4.82
C GLU A 68 -14.25 -6.50 5.75
N TYR A 69 -14.21 -6.24 7.05
CA TYR A 69 -15.04 -6.93 8.02
C TYR A 69 -16.52 -6.51 7.90
N ILE A 70 -17.41 -7.49 7.76
CA ILE A 70 -18.85 -7.27 7.80
C ILE A 70 -19.27 -6.83 9.20
N GLY A 71 -19.99 -5.71 9.29
CA GLY A 71 -20.63 -5.23 10.53
C GLY A 71 -19.77 -4.31 11.39
N LEU A 72 -18.52 -4.02 10.99
CA LEU A 72 -17.74 -2.97 11.63
C LEU A 72 -18.07 -1.60 11.03
N PRO A 73 -18.24 -0.56 11.86
CA PRO A 73 -18.22 0.81 11.40
C PRO A 73 -16.91 1.14 10.68
N VAL A 74 -16.97 2.02 9.69
CA VAL A 74 -15.80 2.43 8.88
C VAL A 74 -14.70 3.06 9.75
N ASP A 75 -15.09 3.78 10.80
CA ASP A 75 -14.22 4.43 11.78
C ASP A 75 -13.79 3.50 12.94
N HIS A 76 -14.21 2.23 12.92
CA HIS A 76 -13.77 1.27 13.91
C HIS A 76 -12.25 1.08 13.82
N PRO A 77 -11.50 1.09 14.93
CA PRO A 77 -10.04 1.03 14.90
C PRO A 77 -9.49 -0.27 14.28
N GLN A 78 -10.29 -1.33 14.25
CA GLN A 78 -9.94 -2.60 13.62
C GLN A 78 -10.51 -2.80 12.20
N SER A 79 -11.17 -1.79 11.62
CA SER A 79 -11.57 -1.86 10.20
C SER A 79 -10.32 -1.84 9.32
N TYR A 80 -10.41 -2.48 8.15
CA TYR A 80 -9.34 -2.41 7.16
C TYR A 80 -9.21 -1.02 6.57
N ARG A 81 -10.28 -0.22 6.57
CA ARG A 81 -10.17 1.23 6.35
C ARG A 81 -9.22 1.92 7.32
N SER A 82 -9.42 1.75 8.63
CA SER A 82 -8.56 2.34 9.65
C SER A 82 -7.12 1.87 9.50
N PHE A 83 -6.93 0.57 9.27
CA PHE A 83 -5.61 -0.02 9.02
C PHE A 83 -4.92 0.65 7.81
N MET A 84 -5.57 0.74 6.66
CA MET A 84 -4.93 1.31 5.46
C MET A 84 -4.64 2.80 5.60
N ASN A 85 -5.52 3.54 6.26
CA ASN A 85 -5.29 4.95 6.57
C ASN A 85 -4.07 5.12 7.48
N GLU A 86 -3.95 4.30 8.52
CA GLU A 86 -2.82 4.32 9.46
C GLU A 86 -1.51 3.90 8.79
N GLN A 87 -1.52 2.83 7.99
CA GLN A 87 -0.31 2.23 7.45
C GLN A 87 0.19 2.90 6.16
N LEU A 88 -0.70 3.51 5.37
CA LEU A 88 -0.34 4.04 4.05
C LEU A 88 -1.02 5.36 3.69
N PHE A 89 -2.35 5.40 3.58
CA PHE A 89 -3.04 6.47 2.84
C PHE A 89 -2.89 7.86 3.46
N ASN A 90 -2.75 7.98 4.79
CA ASN A 90 -2.54 9.28 5.43
C ASN A 90 -1.12 9.85 5.25
N HIS A 91 -0.18 9.06 4.70
CA HIS A 91 1.23 9.43 4.62
C HIS A 91 1.74 9.60 3.19
N ILE A 92 0.85 9.49 2.19
CA ILE A 92 1.14 9.61 0.77
C ILE A 92 0.18 10.58 0.08
N ASP A 93 0.49 10.95 -1.16
CA ASP A 93 -0.27 11.92 -1.96
C ASP A 93 -1.41 11.29 -2.80
N ILE A 94 -1.90 10.09 -2.43
CA ILE A 94 -3.04 9.48 -3.11
C ILE A 94 -4.32 10.27 -2.84
N ASP A 95 -5.17 10.44 -3.85
CA ASP A 95 -6.50 11.03 -3.66
C ASP A 95 -7.37 10.06 -2.82
N PRO A 96 -7.90 10.46 -1.65
CA PRO A 96 -8.79 9.61 -0.85
C PRO A 96 -9.99 9.08 -1.65
N GLY A 97 -10.50 9.83 -2.62
CA GLY A 97 -11.58 9.40 -3.52
C GLY A 97 -11.20 8.25 -4.47
N GLN A 98 -9.90 7.96 -4.60
CA GLN A 98 -9.35 6.84 -5.37
C GLN A 98 -8.94 5.65 -4.47
N THR A 99 -9.33 5.67 -3.19
CA THR A 99 -9.05 4.57 -2.24
C THR A 99 -10.29 3.73 -1.97
N HIS A 100 -10.47 2.66 -2.74
CA HIS A 100 -11.66 1.80 -2.66
C HIS A 100 -11.43 0.65 -1.68
N ILE A 101 -12.24 0.61 -0.63
CA ILE A 101 -12.33 -0.48 0.34
C ILE A 101 -13.81 -0.90 0.41
N PRO A 102 -14.12 -2.21 0.38
CA PRO A 102 -15.50 -2.71 0.42
C PRO A 102 -16.34 -2.22 1.60
#